data_AF-A0A1F8A0Z9-F1
#
_entry.id   AF-A0A1F8A0Z9-F1
#
_cell.length_a   1.000
_cell.length_b   1.000
_cell.length_c   1.000
_cell.angle_alpha   90.00
_cell.angle_beta   90.00
_cell.angle_gamma   90.00
#
_symmetry.space_group_name_H-M   'P 1'
#
loop_
_entity.id
_entity.type
_entity.pdbx_description
1 polymer ?
#
loop_
_entity_poly.entity_id
_entity_poly.type
_entity_poly.pdbx_seq_one_letter_code
_entity_poly.pdbx_strand_id
1 'polypeptide(L)'
;MVCLTQNPLPGSHELTIAPFEQKFTTPTQQTPDVSSSLDRITKLSHRIVALTEQSLASICDRRDGSGLPASGVIDDMIYLQLMLSEELSRLYAALDRSEKYSTKCTQDL
;
A
#
# COMPACT_ATOMS: atom_id res chain seq x y z
N MET A 1 19.10 6.24 -80.17
CA MET A 1 18.56 5.09 -79.40
C MET A 1 19.26 5.10 -78.06
N VAL A 2 18.49 5.18 -76.98
CA VAL A 2 18.94 5.46 -75.60
C VAL A 2 19.34 4.17 -74.88
N CYS A 3 20.25 4.28 -73.89
CA CYS A 3 20.45 3.50 -72.65
C CYS A 3 21.96 3.32 -72.39
N LEU A 4 22.64 4.22 -71.66
CA LEU A 4 22.75 4.39 -70.18
C LEU A 4 23.58 3.30 -69.45
N THR A 5 24.86 3.65 -69.23
CA THR A 5 25.68 3.56 -67.99
C THR A 5 25.36 2.52 -66.91
N GLN A 6 26.39 1.87 -66.33
CA GLN A 6 26.83 2.04 -64.92
C GLN A 6 27.85 0.96 -64.47
N ASN A 7 28.97 1.41 -63.89
CA ASN A 7 29.76 0.66 -62.91
C ASN A 7 29.07 0.75 -61.53
N PRO A 8 29.24 -0.24 -60.65
CA PRO A 8 29.53 0.05 -59.23
C PRO A 8 30.60 -0.91 -58.64
N LEU A 9 31.66 -0.42 -57.98
CA LEU A 9 31.82 0.06 -56.59
C LEU A 9 31.89 -1.08 -55.53
N PRO A 10 32.82 -1.00 -54.55
CA PRO A 10 33.20 -2.10 -53.66
C PRO A 10 32.25 -2.25 -52.47
N GLY A 11 32.20 -3.49 -51.96
CA GLY A 11 31.32 -3.95 -50.90
C GLY A 11 31.44 -3.18 -49.59
N SER A 12 30.26 -2.90 -49.04
CA SER A 12 29.98 -2.16 -47.82
C SER A 12 30.62 -2.76 -46.56
N HIS A 13 31.14 -1.88 -45.70
CA HIS A 13 31.52 -2.19 -44.32
C HIS A 13 30.27 -2.49 -43.48
N GLU A 14 30.22 -3.68 -42.90
CA GLU A 14 29.19 -4.10 -41.95
C GLU A 14 29.54 -3.53 -40.56
N LEU A 15 28.74 -2.58 -40.07
CA LEU A 15 28.83 -2.06 -38.70
C LEU A 15 28.16 -3.06 -37.75
N THR A 16 28.95 -3.90 -37.10
CA THR A 16 28.47 -4.75 -36.00
C THR A 16 28.19 -3.89 -34.77
N ILE A 17 26.92 -3.58 -34.54
CA ILE A 17 26.45 -2.94 -33.30
C ILE A 17 26.37 -4.02 -32.22
N ALA A 18 27.17 -3.90 -31.17
CA ALA A 18 27.08 -4.78 -29.99
C ALA A 18 25.73 -4.56 -29.28
N PRO A 19 25.09 -5.63 -28.76
CA PRO A 19 23.82 -5.48 -28.06
C PRO A 19 24.05 -4.72 -26.75
N PHE A 20 23.44 -3.54 -26.64
CA PHE A 20 23.28 -2.84 -25.37
C PHE A 20 22.25 -3.61 -24.52
N GLU A 21 22.73 -4.48 -23.64
CA GLU A 21 21.93 -5.06 -22.55
C GLU A 21 21.64 -3.96 -21.52
N GLN A 22 20.67 -3.11 -21.81
CA GLN A 22 20.13 -2.16 -20.85
C GLN A 22 19.28 -2.94 -19.85
N LYS A 23 19.91 -3.37 -18.75
CA LYS A 23 19.24 -4.02 -17.62
C LYS A 23 18.31 -2.99 -16.97
N PHE A 24 17.08 -2.90 -17.46
CA PHE A 24 16.01 -2.17 -16.80
C PHE A 24 15.71 -2.87 -15.48
N THR A 25 16.32 -2.42 -14.39
CA THR A 25 15.79 -2.66 -13.06
C THR A 25 14.50 -1.87 -12.96
N THR A 26 13.38 -2.51 -13.31
CA THR A 26 12.05 -1.99 -12.96
C THR A 26 12.05 -1.84 -11.44
N PRO A 27 11.84 -0.62 -10.90
CA PRO A 27 11.55 -0.50 -9.49
C PRO A 27 10.23 -1.24 -9.31
N THR A 28 10.24 -2.34 -8.57
CA THR A 28 9.01 -2.91 -8.04
C THR A 28 8.45 -1.86 -7.10
N GLN A 29 7.64 -0.94 -7.63
CA GLN A 29 6.80 -0.08 -6.83
C GLN A 29 5.91 -1.04 -6.05
N GLN A 30 6.29 -1.31 -4.80
CA GLN A 30 5.41 -1.95 -3.85
C GLN A 30 4.20 -1.03 -3.74
N THR A 31 3.11 -1.40 -4.39
CA THR A 31 1.81 -0.78 -4.16
C THR A 31 1.58 -0.81 -2.65
N PRO A 32 1.29 0.34 -2.02
CA PRO A 32 0.96 0.32 -0.60
C PRO A 32 -0.19 -0.66 -0.39
N ASP A 33 -0.03 -1.61 0.55
CA ASP A 33 -1.03 -2.63 0.84
C ASP A 33 -2.20 -2.03 1.65
N VAL A 34 -2.95 -1.18 0.94
CA VAL A 34 -4.16 -0.50 1.40
C VAL A 34 -5.21 -1.53 1.78
N SER A 35 -5.34 -2.61 1.00
CA SER A 35 -6.26 -3.72 1.26
C SER A 35 -6.04 -4.37 2.62
N SER A 36 -4.79 -4.71 2.95
CA SER A 36 -4.45 -5.33 4.23
C SER A 36 -4.65 -4.35 5.39
N SER A 37 -4.32 -3.08 5.21
CA SER A 37 -4.54 -2.05 6.23
C SER A 37 -6.04 -1.89 6.53
N LEU A 38 -6.89 -1.86 5.50
CA LEU A 38 -8.35 -1.78 5.66
C LEU A 38 -8.94 -3.03 6.33
N ASP A 39 -8.46 -4.23 6.00
CA ASP A 39 -8.87 -5.47 6.67
C ASP A 39 -8.49 -5.45 8.17
N ARG A 40 -7.27 -5.01 8.50
CA ARG A 40 -6.83 -4.87 9.90
C ARG A 40 -7.65 -3.84 10.66
N ILE A 41 -7.93 -2.67 10.08
CA ILE A 41 -8.80 -1.64 10.64
C ILE A 41 -10.19 -2.19 10.93
N THR A 42 -10.76 -2.95 9.98
CA THR A 42 -12.09 -3.56 10.13
C THR A 42 -12.10 -4.56 11.28
N LYS A 43 -11.09 -5.44 11.35
CA LYS A 43 -10.96 -6.43 12.43
C LYS A 43 -10.79 -5.78 13.80
N LEU A 44 -9.97 -4.73 13.91
CA LEU A 44 -9.76 -4.00 15.15
C LEU A 44 -11.05 -3.29 15.60
N SER A 45 -11.74 -2.63 14.66
CA SER A 45 -13.03 -1.97 14.93
C SER A 45 -14.07 -2.96 15.46
N HIS A 46 -14.21 -4.13 14.83
CA HIS A 46 -15.13 -5.17 15.32
C HIS A 46 -14.75 -5.69 16.71
N ARG A 47 -13.47 -5.87 17.00
CA ARG A 47 -13.02 -6.30 18.34
C ARG A 47 -13.36 -5.27 19.42
N ILE A 48 -13.19 -3.98 19.13
CA ILE A 48 -13.55 -2.90 20.04
C ILE A 48 -15.05 -2.91 20.33
N VAL A 49 -15.88 -3.03 19.28
CA VAL A 49 -17.34 -3.11 19.43
C VAL A 49 -17.74 -4.32 20.28
N ALA A 50 -17.24 -5.50 19.94
CA ALA A 50 -17.55 -6.73 20.66
C ALA A 50 -17.13 -6.66 22.13
N LEU A 51 -15.94 -6.12 22.42
CA LEU A 51 -15.46 -5.96 23.79
C LEU A 51 -16.29 -4.94 24.57
N THR A 52 -16.73 -3.87 23.91
CA THR A 52 -17.61 -2.86 24.51
C THR A 52 -18.97 -3.46 24.85
N GLU A 53 -19.56 -4.23 23.94
CA GLU A 53 -20.83 -4.93 24.17
C GLU A 53 -20.72 -5.95 25.30
N GLN A 54 -19.66 -6.76 25.31
CA GLN A 54 -19.39 -7.72 26.39
C GLN A 54 -19.20 -7.03 27.73
N SER A 55 -18.46 -5.92 27.75
CA SER A 55 -18.25 -5.11 28.94
C SER A 55 -19.57 -4.57 29.48
N LEU A 56 -20.41 -4.01 28.62
CA LEU A 56 -21.72 -3.48 29.00
C LEU A 56 -22.63 -4.59 29.53
N ALA A 57 -22.71 -5.72 28.83
CA ALA A 57 -23.50 -6.87 29.28
C ALA A 57 -23.02 -7.37 30.66
N SER A 58 -21.69 -7.48 30.85
CA SER A 58 -21.11 -7.88 32.13
C SER A 58 -21.41 -6.89 33.25
N ILE A 59 -21.47 -5.58 32.96
CA ILE A 59 -21.83 -4.56 33.94
C ILE A 59 -23.31 -4.69 34.32
N CYS A 60 -24.19 -4.89 33.34
CA CYS A 60 -25.63 -5.06 33.56
C CYS A 60 -25.96 -6.34 34.35
N ASP A 61 -25.22 -7.44 34.14
CA ASP A 61 -25.42 -8.71 34.82
C ASP A 61 -24.87 -8.73 36.26
N ARG A 62 -24.04 -7.75 36.62
CA ARG A 62 -23.44 -7.66 37.95
C ARG A 62 -24.46 -7.23 39.01
N ARG A 63 -24.87 -8.22 39.82
CA ARG A 63 -25.73 -8.02 41.01
C ARG A 63 -25.09 -7.19 42.12
N ASP A 64 -23.77 -7.01 42.11
CA ASP A 64 -23.04 -6.25 43.14
C ASP A 64 -23.21 -4.73 42.99
N GLY A 65 -23.83 -4.25 41.90
CA GLY A 65 -24.11 -2.83 41.67
C GLY A 65 -22.86 -1.98 41.49
N SER A 66 -21.68 -2.59 41.31
CA SER A 66 -20.41 -1.87 41.19
C SER A 66 -20.39 -0.95 39.98
N GLY A 67 -21.14 -1.29 38.90
CA GLY A 67 -21.15 -0.52 37.67
C GLY A 67 -19.81 -0.52 36.92
N LEU A 68 -18.84 -1.31 37.40
CA LEU A 68 -17.48 -1.34 36.88
C LEU A 68 -17.29 -2.51 35.92
N PRO A 69 -16.58 -2.30 34.80
CA PRO A 69 -16.20 -3.38 33.91
C PRO A 69 -15.29 -4.37 34.63
N ALA A 70 -15.21 -5.60 34.09
CA ALA A 70 -14.29 -6.59 34.60
C ALA A 70 -12.84 -6.08 34.55
N SER A 71 -12.01 -6.53 35.51
CA SER A 71 -10.60 -6.15 35.56
C SER A 71 -9.89 -6.54 34.25
N GLY A 72 -9.10 -5.62 33.70
CA GLY A 72 -8.37 -5.79 32.44
C GLY A 72 -9.13 -5.37 31.18
N VAL A 73 -10.47 -5.26 31.21
CA VAL A 73 -11.25 -4.86 30.01
C VAL A 73 -10.90 -3.46 29.54
N ILE A 74 -10.66 -2.53 30.47
CA ILE A 74 -10.26 -1.16 30.12
C ILE A 74 -8.88 -1.16 29.45
N ASP A 75 -7.93 -1.95 29.98
CA ASP A 75 -6.58 -2.04 29.41
C ASP A 75 -6.62 -2.65 28.01
N ASP A 76 -7.43 -3.69 27.80
CA ASP A 76 -7.66 -4.30 26.50
C ASP A 76 -8.30 -3.32 25.50
N MET A 77 -9.28 -2.52 25.94
CA MET A 77 -9.89 -1.46 25.12
C MET A 77 -8.86 -0.40 24.72
N ILE A 78 -8.03 0.05 25.66
CA ILE A 78 -6.96 1.03 25.39
C ILE A 78 -5.98 0.44 24.36
N TYR A 79 -5.55 -0.80 24.55
CA TYR A 79 -4.63 -1.46 23.63
C TYR A 79 -5.20 -1.58 22.22
N LEU A 80 -6.46 -2.02 22.08
CA LEU A 80 -7.12 -2.12 20.78
C LEU A 80 -7.27 -0.75 20.08
N GLN A 81 -7.58 0.31 20.84
CA GLN A 81 -7.66 1.67 20.30
C GLN A 81 -6.31 2.21 19.84
N LEU A 82 -5.23 1.89 20.56
CA LEU A 82 -3.87 2.23 20.14
C LEU A 82 -3.50 1.53 18.83
N MET A 83 -3.77 0.22 18.73
CA MET A 83 -3.54 -0.54 17.50
C MET A 83 -4.33 0.03 16.30
N LEU A 84 -5.60 0.40 16.53
CA LEU A 84 -6.44 0.99 15.49
C LEU A 84 -5.88 2.34 15.03
N SER A 85 -5.45 3.18 15.98
CA SER A 85 -4.88 4.49 15.69
C SER A 85 -3.56 4.40 14.91
N GLU A 86 -2.72 3.42 15.25
CA GLU A 86 -1.47 3.16 14.52
C GLU A 86 -1.77 2.72 13.08
N GLU A 87 -2.73 1.83 12.89
CA GLU A 87 -3.02 1.30 11.56
C GLU A 87 -3.72 2.32 10.66
N LEU A 88 -4.58 3.17 11.23
CA LEU A 88 -5.11 4.35 10.52
C LEU A 88 -3.98 5.30 10.12
N SER A 89 -3.05 5.59 11.03
CA SER A 89 -1.90 6.46 10.74
C SER A 89 -1.03 5.90 9.61
N ARG A 90 -0.82 4.58 9.61
CA ARG A 90 -0.10 3.88 8.55
C ARG A 90 -0.81 3.97 7.20
N LEU A 91 -2.14 3.78 7.20
CA LEU A 91 -2.95 3.91 6.00
C LEU A 91 -2.90 5.34 5.43
N TYR A 92 -3.05 6.36 6.28
CA TYR A 92 -2.94 7.76 5.86
C TYR A 92 -1.57 8.08 5.25
N ALA A 93 -0.48 7.63 5.88
CA ALA A 93 0.87 7.83 5.35
C ALA A 93 1.10 7.12 4.00
N ALA A 94 0.47 5.96 3.81
CA ALA A 94 0.54 5.22 2.56
C ALA A 94 -0.22 5.92 1.42
N LEU A 95 -1.39 6.49 1.72
CA LEU A 95 -2.21 7.25 0.76
C LEU A 95 -1.54 8.58 0.38
N ASP A 96 -1.00 9.33 1.34
CA ASP A 96 -0.29 10.60 1.09
C ASP A 96 0.94 10.41 0.18
N ARG A 97 1.66 9.28 0.32
CA ARG A 97 2.74 8.93 -0.61
C ARG A 97 2.22 8.68 -2.02
N SER A 98 1.10 7.97 -2.18
CA SER A 98 0.52 7.66 -3.48
C SER A 98 0.16 8.93 -4.28
N GLU A 99 -0.42 9.93 -3.63
CA GLU A 99 -0.75 11.21 -4.28
C GLU A 99 0.50 11.96 -4.77
N LYS A 100 1.59 11.91 -4.01
CA LYS A 100 2.87 12.55 -4.36
C LYS A 100 3.60 11.89 -5.53
N TYR A 101 3.38 10.60 -5.78
CA TYR A 101 3.90 9.93 -6.98
C TYR A 101 3.02 10.17 -8.21
N SER A 102 1.71 10.31 -8.05
CA SER A 102 0.78 10.56 -9.15
C SER A 102 0.96 11.95 -9.80
N THR A 103 1.41 12.94 -9.03
CA THR A 103 1.60 14.33 -9.50
C THR A 103 2.95 14.58 -10.17
N LYS A 104 3.93 13.67 -10.00
CA LYS A 104 5.25 13.79 -10.64
C LYS A 104 5.26 13.24 -12.07
N CYS A 105 4.43 12.26 -12.39
CA CYS A 105 4.39 11.66 -13.73
C CYS A 105 3.79 12.60 -14.82
N THR A 106 3.10 13.65 -14.42
CA THR A 106 2.46 14.62 -15.33
C THR A 106 3.26 15.90 -15.56
N GLN A 107 4.39 16.11 -14.87
CA GLN A 107 5.24 17.30 -15.05
C GLN A 107 6.44 17.07 -15.98
N ASP A 108 6.67 15.83 -16.45
CA ASP A 108 7.76 15.47 -17.36
C ASP A 108 7.29 15.29 -18.83
N LEU A 109 6.21 15.98 -19.24
CA LEU A 109 5.67 15.98 -20.60
C LEU A 109 5.68 17.38 -21.23
#